data_AF-A0A0D3KGC1-F1
#
_entry.id   AF-A0A0D3KGC1-F1
#
_cell.length_a   1.000
_cell.length_b   1.000
_cell.length_c   1.000
_cell.angle_alpha   90.00
_cell.angle_beta   90.00
_cell.angle_gamma   90.00
#
_symmetry.space_group_name_H-M   'P 1'
#
loop_
_entity.id
_entity.type
_entity.pdbx_description
1 polymer ?
#
loop_
_entity_poly.entity_id
_entity_poly.type
_entity_poly.pdbx_seq_one_letter_code
_entity_poly.pdbx_strand_id
1 'polypeptide(L)'
;MLWVFVVSSSVIFINSAGHLASPTLSAADYVGWALFGLGFAVQVVADVQKYLFRADQANRRRVCDRGLWRFSRHPNFCGEVLLWIGVYVAGAPVFRAAPAGWWTVASPLFTLAVLTLFTGIPQAEGQNAVRWYDGGEAQAQYEVYFERTPPLWLLPPQLYRLLPRRAKLLLCCELPLYAYRPSSEPVGGRSASSGLGEPLSAPDTEGTDHS
;
A
#
# COMPACT_ATOMS: atom_id res chain seq x y z
N MET A 1 -10.28 14.45 12.18
CA MET A 1 -11.72 14.11 12.33
C MET A 1 -12.50 14.21 11.02
N LEU A 2 -12.29 15.24 10.18
CA LEU A 2 -13.03 15.40 8.90
C LEU A 2 -12.93 14.18 7.95
N TRP A 3 -11.77 13.55 7.81
CA TRP A 3 -11.61 12.40 6.90
C TRP A 3 -12.49 11.19 7.29
N VAL A 4 -12.61 10.90 8.60
CA VAL A 4 -13.48 9.83 9.12
C VAL A 4 -14.94 10.12 8.79
N PHE A 5 -15.35 11.39 8.86
CA PHE A 5 -16.70 11.80 8.49
C PHE A 5 -16.99 11.55 7.01
N VAL A 6 -16.05 11.87 6.11
CA VAL A 6 -16.21 11.62 4.67
C VAL A 6 -16.33 10.12 4.38
N VAL A 7 -15.45 9.31 4.97
CA VAL A 7 -15.49 7.84 4.83
C VAL A 7 -16.80 7.26 5.38
N SER A 8 -17.24 7.70 6.55
CA SER A 8 -18.47 7.21 7.18
C SER A 8 -19.76 7.86 6.64
N SER A 9 -19.67 8.80 5.70
CA SER A 9 -20.82 9.59 5.24
C SER A 9 -22.00 8.76 4.74
N SER A 10 -21.74 7.68 4.01
CA SER A 10 -22.78 6.74 3.56
C SER A 10 -23.53 6.14 4.75
N VAL A 11 -22.80 5.63 5.75
CA VAL A 11 -23.39 5.03 6.96
C VAL A 11 -24.17 6.07 7.76
N ILE A 12 -23.59 7.25 7.96
CA ILE A 12 -24.23 8.34 8.70
C ILE A 12 -25.54 8.71 8.02
N PHE A 13 -25.53 8.90 6.70
CA PHE A 13 -26.73 9.28 5.95
C PHE A 13 -27.82 8.21 6.07
N ILE A 14 -27.47 6.94 5.81
CA ILE A 14 -28.41 5.80 5.89
C ILE A 14 -29.05 5.73 7.28
N ASN A 15 -28.27 5.86 8.36
CA ASN A 15 -28.80 5.79 9.72
C ASN A 15 -29.58 7.04 10.12
N SER A 16 -29.24 8.20 9.57
CA SER A 16 -29.94 9.47 9.84
C SER A 16 -31.27 9.61 9.09
N ALA A 17 -31.45 8.88 7.98
CA ALA A 17 -32.65 8.93 7.15
C ALA A 17 -33.89 8.39 7.88
N GLY A 18 -33.73 7.57 8.93
CA GLY A 18 -34.79 7.17 9.86
C GLY A 18 -36.09 6.69 9.17
N HIS A 19 -37.23 7.20 9.65
CA HIS A 19 -38.57 6.88 9.11
C HIS A 19 -38.87 7.51 7.74
N LEU A 20 -38.02 8.41 7.21
CA LEU A 20 -38.25 9.09 5.92
C LEU A 20 -38.06 8.13 4.74
N ALA A 21 -37.29 7.06 4.95
CA ALA A 21 -37.00 6.04 3.97
C ALA A 21 -37.00 4.68 4.68
N SER A 22 -38.16 4.04 4.75
CA SER A 22 -38.28 2.61 5.09
C SER A 22 -38.58 1.81 3.81
N PRO A 23 -37.67 1.80 2.81
CA PRO A 23 -37.88 1.00 1.62
C PRO A 23 -37.87 -0.49 2.00
N THR A 24 -38.67 -1.28 1.29
CA THR A 24 -38.54 -2.73 1.34
C THR A 24 -37.15 -3.13 0.85
N LEU A 25 -36.63 -4.26 1.37
CA LEU A 25 -35.38 -4.83 0.86
C LEU A 25 -35.43 -4.97 -0.66
N SER A 26 -34.38 -4.49 -1.31
CA SER A 26 -34.22 -4.48 -2.75
C SER A 26 -33.01 -5.34 -3.16
N ALA A 27 -32.88 -5.60 -4.45
CA ALA A 27 -31.69 -6.27 -4.99
C ALA A 27 -30.38 -5.53 -4.65
N ALA A 28 -30.42 -4.20 -4.50
CA ALA A 28 -29.24 -3.41 -4.17
C ALA A 28 -28.72 -3.69 -2.76
N ASP A 29 -29.61 -3.98 -1.79
CA ASP A 29 -29.22 -4.36 -0.43
C ASP A 29 -28.42 -5.66 -0.44
N TYR A 30 -28.93 -6.68 -1.13
CA TYR A 30 -28.26 -7.97 -1.23
C TYR A 30 -26.90 -7.87 -1.94
N VAL A 31 -26.84 -7.12 -3.05
CA VAL A 31 -25.58 -6.88 -3.77
C VAL A 31 -24.60 -6.11 -2.90
N GLY A 32 -25.04 -5.06 -2.22
CA GLY A 32 -24.20 -4.23 -1.35
C GLY A 32 -23.63 -5.03 -0.18
N TRP A 33 -24.46 -5.83 0.50
CA TRP A 33 -24.01 -6.71 1.58
C TRP A 33 -23.11 -7.85 1.10
N ALA A 34 -23.34 -8.39 -0.10
CA ALA A 34 -22.44 -9.37 -0.71
C ALA A 34 -21.06 -8.76 -1.00
N LEU A 35 -21.01 -7.54 -1.57
CA LEU A 35 -19.78 -6.79 -1.80
C LEU A 35 -19.06 -6.46 -0.48
N PHE A 36 -19.81 -6.05 0.55
CA PHE A 36 -19.29 -5.82 1.89
C PHE A 36 -18.63 -7.08 2.45
N GLY A 37 -19.35 -8.21 2.45
CA GLY A 37 -18.85 -9.48 2.96
C GLY A 37 -17.62 -9.98 2.21
N LEU A 38 -17.63 -9.85 0.88
CA LEU A 38 -16.47 -10.18 0.04
C LEU A 38 -15.26 -9.28 0.36
N GLY A 39 -15.46 -7.97 0.44
CA GLY A 39 -14.41 -7.01 0.76
C GLY A 39 -13.80 -7.28 2.14
N PHE A 40 -14.64 -7.49 3.15
CA PHE A 40 -14.24 -7.85 4.50
C PHE A 40 -13.44 -9.16 4.52
N ALA A 41 -13.92 -10.21 3.86
CA ALA A 41 -13.23 -11.50 3.79
C ALA A 41 -11.86 -11.37 3.12
N VAL A 42 -11.78 -10.65 1.99
CA VAL A 42 -10.51 -10.38 1.28
C VAL A 42 -9.52 -9.67 2.20
N GLN A 43 -9.98 -8.64 2.93
CA GLN A 43 -9.13 -7.88 3.83
C GLN A 43 -8.60 -8.71 4.99
N VAL A 44 -9.48 -9.44 5.69
CA VAL A 44 -9.10 -10.29 6.82
C VAL A 44 -8.12 -11.37 6.37
N VAL A 45 -8.39 -12.05 5.26
CA VAL A 45 -7.50 -13.09 4.73
C VAL A 45 -6.14 -12.50 4.34
N ALA A 46 -6.12 -11.34 3.69
CA ALA A 46 -4.88 -10.66 3.32
C ALA A 46 -4.03 -10.31 4.53
N ASP A 47 -4.64 -9.73 5.57
CA ASP A 47 -3.92 -9.31 6.78
C ASP A 47 -3.40 -10.52 7.56
N VAL A 48 -4.19 -11.59 7.69
CA VAL A 48 -3.75 -12.85 8.31
C VAL A 48 -2.58 -13.47 7.54
N GLN A 49 -2.66 -13.54 6.20
CA GLN A 49 -1.55 -14.05 5.37
C GLN A 49 -0.27 -13.26 5.59
N LYS A 50 -0.36 -11.93 5.65
CA LYS A 50 0.81 -11.06 5.87
C LYS A 50 1.35 -11.14 7.28
N TYR A 51 0.48 -11.28 8.28
CA TYR A 51 0.87 -11.49 9.68
C TYR A 51 1.67 -12.78 9.83
N LEU A 52 1.13 -13.90 9.35
CA LEU A 52 1.80 -15.21 9.40
C LEU A 52 3.12 -15.20 8.63
N PHE A 53 3.17 -14.54 7.46
CA PHE A 53 4.40 -14.42 6.68
C PHE A 53 5.50 -13.66 7.42
N ARG A 54 5.15 -12.56 8.12
CA ARG A 54 6.09 -11.72 8.88
C ARG A 54 6.53 -12.33 10.20
N ALA A 55 5.75 -13.24 10.77
CA ALA A 55 6.11 -13.93 12.02
C ALA A 55 7.33 -14.86 11.84
N ASP A 56 7.55 -15.37 10.63
CA ASP A 56 8.68 -16.21 10.28
C ASP A 56 9.95 -15.38 10.01
N GLN A 57 11.02 -15.66 10.77
CA GLN A 57 12.29 -14.95 10.67
C GLN A 57 12.98 -15.12 9.31
N ALA A 58 12.74 -16.23 8.61
CA ALA A 58 13.29 -16.48 7.27
C ALA A 58 12.76 -15.47 6.23
N ASN A 59 11.66 -14.77 6.54
CA ASN A 59 11.01 -13.84 5.62
C ASN A 59 11.35 -12.36 5.89
N ARG A 60 12.22 -12.03 6.86
CA ARG A 60 12.54 -10.64 7.25
C ARG A 60 13.00 -9.74 6.10
N ARG A 61 13.61 -10.31 5.05
CA ARG A 61 14.08 -9.61 3.85
C ARG A 61 13.36 -10.05 2.56
N ARG A 62 12.18 -10.66 2.68
CA ARG A 62 11.39 -11.13 1.52
C ARG A 62 10.05 -10.43 1.45
N VAL A 63 9.60 -10.13 0.23
CA VAL A 63 8.24 -9.65 0.00
C VAL A 63 7.24 -10.81 0.13
N CYS A 64 6.05 -10.52 0.69
CA CYS A 64 4.97 -11.50 0.75
C CYS A 64 4.38 -11.66 -0.65
N ASP A 65 4.62 -12.80 -1.28
CA ASP A 65 4.10 -13.16 -2.62
C ASP A 65 3.32 -14.49 -2.55
N ARG A 66 2.48 -14.64 -1.53
CA ARG A 66 1.68 -15.85 -1.30
C ARG A 66 0.20 -15.51 -1.13
N GLY A 67 -0.66 -16.43 -1.55
CA GLY A 67 -2.11 -16.27 -1.42
C GLY A 67 -2.62 -15.05 -2.20
N LEU A 68 -3.38 -14.18 -1.54
CA LEU A 68 -3.95 -12.97 -2.16
C LEU A 68 -2.87 -11.96 -2.57
N TRP A 69 -1.72 -11.95 -1.89
CA TRP A 69 -0.60 -11.07 -2.20
C TRP A 69 0.06 -11.40 -3.54
N ARG A 70 -0.15 -12.60 -4.08
CA ARG A 70 0.28 -12.93 -5.45
C ARG A 70 -0.57 -12.23 -6.52
N PHE A 71 -1.82 -11.91 -6.20
CA PHE A 71 -2.80 -11.36 -7.14
C PHE A 71 -2.95 -9.84 -7.03
N SER A 72 -2.51 -9.25 -5.93
CA SER A 72 -2.49 -7.80 -5.71
C SER A 72 -1.36 -7.45 -4.76
N ARG A 73 -0.71 -6.30 -4.96
CA ARG A 73 0.33 -5.81 -4.04
C ARG A 73 -0.27 -5.32 -2.73
N HIS A 74 -1.55 -4.93 -2.74
CA HIS A 74 -2.32 -4.47 -1.59
C HIS A 74 -3.73 -5.07 -1.57
N PRO A 75 -3.87 -6.40 -1.39
CA PRO A 75 -5.18 -7.06 -1.40
C PRO A 75 -6.05 -6.59 -0.23
N ASN A 76 -5.45 -6.19 0.89
CA ASN A 76 -6.17 -5.59 2.01
C ASN A 76 -6.81 -4.23 1.64
N PHE A 77 -6.15 -3.41 0.82
CA PHE A 77 -6.74 -2.15 0.32
C PHE A 77 -7.87 -2.41 -0.68
N CYS A 78 -7.77 -3.47 -1.48
CA CYS A 78 -8.86 -3.90 -2.34
C CYS A 78 -10.11 -4.27 -1.52
N GLY A 79 -9.91 -5.03 -0.44
CA GLY A 79 -10.98 -5.38 0.50
C GLY A 79 -11.65 -4.14 1.10
N GLU A 80 -10.87 -3.17 1.55
CA GLU A 80 -11.37 -1.92 2.14
C GLU A 80 -12.21 -1.14 1.12
N VAL A 81 -11.74 -0.98 -0.12
CA VAL A 81 -12.50 -0.29 -1.19
C VAL A 81 -13.80 -1.03 -1.50
N LEU A 82 -13.75 -2.36 -1.67
CA LEU A 82 -14.95 -3.17 -1.93
C LEU A 82 -15.98 -3.07 -0.79
N LEU A 83 -15.50 -3.02 0.45
CA LEU A 83 -16.33 -2.86 1.63
C LEU A 83 -17.12 -1.55 1.57
N TRP A 84 -16.45 -0.42 1.33
CA TRP A 84 -17.12 0.89 1.25
C TRP A 84 -18.01 1.05 0.01
N ILE A 85 -17.63 0.43 -1.12
CA ILE A 85 -18.52 0.34 -2.28
C ILE A 85 -19.78 -0.46 -1.91
N GLY A 86 -19.64 -1.57 -1.18
CA GLY A 86 -20.75 -2.38 -0.70
C GLY A 86 -21.72 -1.61 0.19
N VAL A 87 -21.19 -0.85 1.15
CA VAL A 87 -22.00 0.04 2.01
C VAL A 87 -22.77 1.07 1.19
N TYR A 88 -22.11 1.72 0.24
CA TYR A 88 -22.76 2.71 -0.63
C TYR A 88 -23.86 2.08 -1.50
N VAL A 89 -23.59 0.91 -2.10
CA VAL A 89 -24.58 0.19 -2.92
C VAL A 89 -25.78 -0.28 -2.09
N ALA A 90 -25.55 -0.78 -0.88
CA ALA A 90 -26.64 -1.15 0.05
C ALA A 90 -27.50 0.07 0.44
N GLY A 91 -26.92 1.27 0.49
CA GLY A 91 -27.64 2.51 0.76
C GLY A 91 -28.48 3.05 -0.42
N ALA A 92 -28.29 2.55 -1.64
CA ALA A 92 -28.94 3.07 -2.85
C ALA A 92 -30.48 3.20 -2.74
N PRO A 93 -31.23 2.27 -2.12
CA PRO A 93 -32.68 2.42 -1.93
C PRO A 93 -33.04 3.64 -1.08
N VAL A 94 -32.26 3.89 -0.01
CA VAL A 94 -32.42 5.06 0.86
C VAL A 94 -32.13 6.34 0.07
N PHE A 95 -31.09 6.34 -0.78
CA PHE A 95 -30.73 7.51 -1.59
C PHE A 95 -31.77 7.82 -2.67
N ARG A 96 -32.53 6.82 -3.14
CA ARG A 96 -33.67 7.07 -4.04
C ARG A 96 -34.82 7.77 -3.32
N ALA A 97 -35.10 7.41 -2.08
CA ALA A 97 -36.13 8.05 -1.26
C ALA A 97 -35.70 9.44 -0.76
N ALA A 98 -34.41 9.62 -0.48
CA ALA A 98 -33.80 10.88 -0.07
C ALA A 98 -32.61 11.23 -1.00
N PRO A 99 -32.85 11.92 -2.13
CA PRO A 99 -31.84 12.18 -3.17
C PRO A 99 -30.58 12.91 -2.69
N ALA A 100 -30.63 13.61 -1.56
CA ALA A 100 -29.42 14.14 -0.95
C ALA A 100 -28.37 13.04 -0.72
N GLY A 101 -28.77 11.79 -0.43
CA GLY A 101 -27.85 10.69 -0.13
C GLY A 101 -26.85 10.34 -1.24
N TRP A 102 -27.13 10.73 -2.49
CA TRP A 102 -26.20 10.48 -3.61
C TRP A 102 -24.83 11.15 -3.43
N TRP A 103 -24.72 12.26 -2.66
CA TRP A 103 -23.43 12.90 -2.37
C TRP A 103 -22.47 11.97 -1.63
N THR A 104 -23.00 10.99 -0.88
CA THR A 104 -22.21 10.05 -0.07
C THR A 104 -21.38 9.08 -0.91
N VAL A 105 -21.50 9.10 -2.25
CA VAL A 105 -20.53 8.47 -3.17
C VAL A 105 -19.09 8.96 -2.91
N ALA A 106 -18.95 10.14 -2.30
CA ALA A 106 -17.70 10.64 -1.78
C ALA A 106 -17.01 9.66 -0.82
N SER A 107 -17.73 8.83 -0.07
CA SER A 107 -17.15 7.82 0.83
C SER A 107 -16.23 6.83 0.09
N PRO A 108 -16.72 5.95 -0.81
CA PRO A 108 -15.85 4.98 -1.48
C PRO A 108 -14.79 5.65 -2.37
N LEU A 109 -15.10 6.79 -2.99
CA LEU A 109 -14.14 7.54 -3.82
C LEU A 109 -13.00 8.14 -2.98
N PHE A 110 -13.33 8.70 -1.81
CA PHE A 110 -12.34 9.25 -0.91
C PHE A 110 -11.49 8.14 -0.27
N THR A 111 -12.08 7.01 0.12
CA THR A 111 -11.32 5.85 0.57
C THR A 111 -10.34 5.38 -0.49
N LEU A 112 -10.79 5.24 -1.75
CA LEU A 112 -9.93 4.88 -2.87
C LEU A 112 -8.78 5.90 -3.03
N ALA A 113 -9.08 7.20 -2.98
CA ALA A 113 -8.08 8.26 -3.10
C ALA A 113 -7.06 8.24 -1.96
N VAL A 114 -7.49 8.08 -0.71
CA VAL A 114 -6.58 7.99 0.46
C VAL A 114 -5.64 6.79 0.32
N LEU A 115 -6.16 5.64 -0.08
CA LEU A 115 -5.37 4.43 -0.25
C LEU A 115 -4.43 4.50 -1.45
N THR A 116 -4.84 5.12 -2.56
CA THR A 116 -4.03 5.15 -3.79
C THR A 116 -3.13 6.37 -3.94
N LEU A 117 -3.42 7.51 -3.31
CA LEU A 117 -2.72 8.78 -3.54
C LEU A 117 -1.98 9.32 -2.34
N PHE A 118 -2.41 8.98 -1.12
CA PHE A 118 -1.86 9.57 0.10
C PHE A 118 -1.11 8.52 0.93
N THR A 119 -1.69 8.07 2.02
CA THR A 119 -1.00 7.28 3.05
C THR A 119 -1.02 5.77 2.79
N GLY A 120 -1.73 5.31 1.76
CA GLY A 120 -1.77 3.88 1.42
C GLY A 120 -0.54 3.42 0.62
N ILE A 121 -0.72 3.27 -0.70
CA ILE A 121 0.27 2.67 -1.60
C ILE A 121 1.55 3.52 -1.72
N PRO A 122 1.51 4.86 -1.92
CA PRO A 122 2.72 5.67 -2.03
C PRO A 122 3.65 5.55 -0.82
N GLN A 123 3.10 5.48 0.38
CA GLN A 123 3.90 5.31 1.60
C GLN A 123 4.40 3.86 1.76
N ALA A 124 3.58 2.87 1.39
CA ALA A 124 3.92 1.47 1.51
C ALA A 124 4.94 0.96 0.47
N GLU A 125 4.89 1.48 -0.75
CA GLU A 125 5.79 1.11 -1.87
C GLU A 125 6.89 2.16 -2.11
N GLY A 126 6.72 3.41 -1.68
CA GLY A 126 7.77 4.42 -1.76
C GLY A 126 8.72 4.34 -0.56
N GLN A 127 8.37 5.00 0.55
CA GLN A 127 9.26 5.13 1.71
C GLN A 127 9.63 3.77 2.34
N ASN A 128 8.66 2.86 2.41
CA ASN A 128 8.87 1.56 3.04
C ASN A 128 9.55 0.53 2.13
N ALA A 129 9.78 0.84 0.85
CA ALA A 129 10.49 -0.07 -0.04
C ALA A 129 11.99 -0.09 0.19
N VAL A 130 12.58 0.96 0.80
CA VAL A 130 14.02 1.07 1.11
C VAL A 130 14.58 -0.23 1.69
N ARG A 131 13.86 -0.87 2.63
CA ARG A 131 14.27 -2.13 3.29
C ARG A 131 14.52 -3.31 2.35
N TRP A 132 13.99 -3.27 1.13
CA TRP A 132 14.18 -4.31 0.12
C TRP A 132 15.41 -4.06 -0.76
N TYR A 133 15.95 -2.83 -0.77
CA TYR A 133 17.08 -2.40 -1.62
C TYR A 133 18.45 -2.57 -0.95
N ASP A 134 18.52 -3.02 0.31
CA ASP A 134 19.78 -3.18 1.07
C ASP A 134 20.57 -4.49 0.80
N GLY A 135 20.11 -5.38 -0.11
CA GLY A 135 20.56 -6.78 -0.10
C GLY A 135 20.63 -7.55 -1.42
N GLY A 136 20.66 -6.88 -2.58
CA GLY A 136 20.85 -7.51 -3.89
C GLY A 136 19.75 -8.49 -4.32
N GLU A 137 19.74 -9.71 -3.75
CA GLU A 137 18.73 -10.74 -4.02
C GLU A 137 17.31 -10.31 -3.59
N ALA A 138 17.20 -9.61 -2.45
CA ALA A 138 15.92 -9.09 -1.97
C ALA A 138 15.34 -8.02 -2.91
N GLN A 139 16.21 -7.20 -3.50
CA GLN A 139 15.84 -6.19 -4.48
C GLN A 139 15.32 -6.84 -5.76
N ALA A 140 16.07 -7.79 -6.32
CA ALA A 140 15.66 -8.51 -7.53
C ALA A 140 14.30 -9.22 -7.34
N GLN A 141 14.06 -9.83 -6.17
CA GLN A 141 12.77 -10.45 -5.86
C GLN A 141 11.63 -9.42 -5.78
N TYR A 142 11.89 -8.24 -5.19
CA TYR A 142 10.90 -7.18 -5.08
C TYR A 142 10.55 -6.56 -6.43
N GLU A 143 11.54 -6.31 -7.29
CA GLU A 143 11.33 -5.76 -8.64
C GLU A 143 10.48 -6.70 -9.50
N VAL A 144 10.82 -8.00 -9.51
CA VAL A 144 10.02 -9.02 -10.22
C VAL A 144 8.58 -9.07 -9.70
N TYR A 145 8.39 -8.93 -8.39
CA TYR A 145 7.07 -8.86 -7.78
C TYR A 145 6.31 -7.59 -8.18
N PHE A 146 6.97 -6.45 -8.15
CA PHE A 146 6.39 -5.15 -8.53
C PHE A 146 5.87 -5.18 -9.98
N GLU A 147 6.66 -5.69 -10.92
CA GLU A 147 6.30 -5.70 -12.35
C GLU A 147 5.18 -6.67 -12.73
N ARG A 148 4.99 -7.75 -11.95
CA ARG A 148 4.04 -8.82 -12.27
C ARG A 148 2.73 -8.73 -11.51
N THR A 149 2.68 -7.96 -10.43
CA THR A 149 1.54 -7.92 -9.52
C THR A 149 0.89 -6.53 -9.57
N PRO A 150 -0.42 -6.44 -9.83
CA PRO A 150 -1.13 -5.15 -9.86
C PRO A 150 -1.18 -4.52 -8.46
N PRO A 151 -1.24 -3.18 -8.34
CA PRO A 151 -1.18 -2.53 -7.03
C PRO A 151 -2.42 -2.76 -6.18
N LEU A 152 -3.62 -2.63 -6.75
CA LEU A 152 -4.88 -2.64 -6.00
C LEU A 152 -5.74 -3.88 -6.29
N TRP A 153 -6.22 -4.05 -7.53
CA TRP A 153 -7.20 -5.10 -7.84
C TRP A 153 -6.61 -6.50 -7.86
N LEU A 154 -7.39 -7.47 -7.40
CA LEU A 154 -7.06 -8.89 -7.48
C LEU A 154 -7.10 -9.35 -8.95
N LEU A 155 -5.94 -9.38 -9.61
CA LEU A 155 -5.83 -9.86 -10.99
C LEU A 155 -4.73 -10.92 -11.10
N PRO A 156 -4.94 -11.97 -11.91
CA PRO A 156 -3.88 -12.92 -12.22
C PRO A 156 -2.65 -12.20 -12.81
N PRO A 157 -1.42 -12.49 -12.33
CA PRO A 157 -0.19 -11.91 -12.85
C PRO A 157 -0.02 -12.04 -14.36
N GLN A 158 -0.53 -13.14 -14.93
CA GLN A 158 -0.51 -13.42 -16.36
C GLN A 158 -1.28 -12.35 -17.14
N LEU A 159 -2.48 -11.98 -16.66
CA LEU A 159 -3.32 -10.99 -17.33
C LEU A 159 -2.73 -9.59 -17.20
N TYR A 160 -2.24 -9.25 -16.00
CA TYR A 160 -1.65 -7.95 -15.74
C TYR A 160 -0.38 -7.68 -16.57
N ARG A 161 0.45 -8.70 -16.82
CA ARG A 161 1.62 -8.58 -17.70
C ARG A 161 1.27 -8.25 -19.15
N LEU A 162 0.10 -8.66 -19.62
CA LEU A 162 -0.37 -8.41 -20.99
C LEU A 162 -0.88 -6.97 -21.20
N LEU A 163 -1.21 -6.25 -20.12
CA LEU A 163 -1.82 -4.94 -20.23
C LEU A 163 -0.81 -3.87 -20.69
N PRO A 164 -1.17 -3.03 -21.67
CA PRO A 164 -0.35 -1.89 -22.04
C PRO A 164 -0.30 -0.88 -20.90
N ARG A 165 0.75 -0.04 -20.87
CA ARG A 165 1.00 0.92 -19.77
C ARG A 165 -0.20 1.81 -19.42
N ARG A 166 -0.96 2.27 -20.43
CA ARG A 166 -2.18 3.08 -20.21
C ARG A 166 -3.29 2.30 -19.52
N ALA A 167 -3.47 1.03 -19.86
CA ALA A 167 -4.45 0.17 -19.22
C ALA A 167 -4.06 -0.14 -17.78
N LYS A 168 -2.77 -0.38 -17.49
CA LYS A 168 -2.28 -0.54 -16.11
C LYS A 168 -2.55 0.70 -15.26
N LEU A 169 -2.31 1.89 -15.82
CA LEU A 169 -2.57 3.15 -15.12
C LEU A 169 -4.07 3.36 -14.83
N LEU A 170 -4.93 3.14 -15.82
CA LEU A 170 -6.36 3.43 -15.70
C LEU A 170 -7.14 2.34 -14.96
N LEU A 171 -6.89 1.06 -15.27
CA LEU A 171 -7.65 -0.06 -14.74
C LEU A 171 -7.06 -0.59 -13.43
N CYS A 172 -5.74 -0.60 -13.30
CA CYS A 172 -5.06 -1.15 -12.13
C CYS A 172 -4.64 -0.09 -11.10
N CYS A 173 -4.90 1.20 -11.40
CA CYS A 173 -4.42 2.34 -10.61
C CYS A 173 -2.90 2.37 -10.48
N GLU A 174 -2.16 1.91 -11.49
CA GLU A 174 -0.69 1.92 -11.41
C GLU A 174 -0.11 3.29 -11.72
N LEU A 175 0.06 4.07 -10.65
CA LEU A 175 0.59 5.42 -10.72
C LEU A 175 2.13 5.40 -10.66
N PRO A 176 2.81 6.29 -11.42
CA PRO A 176 4.27 6.39 -11.39
C PRO A 176 4.81 6.79 -10.01
N LEU A 177 3.95 7.32 -9.14
CA LEU A 177 4.25 7.68 -7.76
C LEU A 177 4.67 6.47 -6.89
N TYR A 178 4.30 5.25 -7.28
CA TYR A 178 4.56 4.06 -6.48
C TYR A 178 5.97 3.50 -6.63
N ALA A 179 6.63 3.81 -7.74
CA ALA A 179 7.97 3.31 -8.02
C ALA A 179 8.98 3.98 -7.08
N TYR A 180 9.60 3.19 -6.20
CA TYR A 180 10.73 3.66 -5.41
C TYR A 180 11.93 3.95 -6.34
N ARG A 181 12.52 5.13 -6.16
CA ARG A 181 13.78 5.51 -6.82
C ARG A 181 14.83 5.70 -5.73
N PRO A 182 15.87 4.85 -5.66
CA PRO A 182 16.97 5.07 -4.74
C PRO A 182 17.61 6.42 -5.07
N SER A 183 17.77 7.27 -4.07
CA SER A 183 18.60 8.47 -4.19
C SER A 183 20.04 8.02 -4.48
N SER A 184 20.67 8.59 -5.50
CA SER A 184 22.05 8.31 -5.88
C SER A 184 23.10 8.70 -4.82
N GLU A 185 22.65 9.24 -3.68
CA GLU A 185 23.53 9.47 -2.54
C GLU A 185 23.61 8.23 -1.66
N PRO A 186 24.82 7.71 -1.39
CA PRO A 186 24.99 6.58 -0.50
C PRO A 186 24.52 6.99 0.90
N VAL A 187 23.53 6.25 1.42
CA VAL A 187 23.08 6.38 2.80
C VAL A 187 24.25 6.03 3.72
N GLY A 188 24.87 7.06 4.30
CA GLY A 188 25.77 6.90 5.44
C GLY A 188 27.08 6.17 5.14
N GLY A 189 27.87 6.69 4.21
CA GLY A 189 29.32 6.53 4.32
C GLY A 189 29.76 7.20 5.62
N ARG A 190 30.00 6.41 6.67
CA ARG A 190 30.90 6.84 7.74
C ARG A 190 32.17 7.30 7.04
N SER A 191 32.48 8.60 7.10
CA SER A 191 33.78 9.09 6.66
C SER A 191 34.83 8.51 7.60
N ALA A 192 35.35 7.34 7.26
CA ALA A 192 36.68 6.94 7.67
C ALA A 192 37.63 7.85 6.88
N SER A 193 37.81 9.09 7.35
CA SER A 193 38.86 9.94 6.84
C SER A 193 40.17 9.57 7.52
N SER A 194 41.09 9.07 6.69
CA SER A 194 42.54 9.25 6.82
C SER A 194 43.27 8.34 7.83
N GLY A 195 43.64 7.15 7.36
CA GLY A 195 44.91 6.52 7.71
C GLY A 195 45.68 6.18 6.43
N LEU A 196 47.01 6.23 6.52
CA LEU A 196 48.07 5.95 5.51
C LEU A 196 48.52 7.21 4.72
N GLY A 197 49.79 7.62 4.64
CA GLY A 197 51.13 7.15 5.03
C GLY A 197 52.11 8.23 4.53
N GLU A 198 53.25 8.54 5.15
CA GLU A 198 54.58 7.89 5.09
C GLU A 198 55.65 8.95 5.50
N PRO A 199 56.97 8.66 5.60
CA PRO A 199 57.70 7.43 5.98
C PRO A 199 58.81 7.69 7.03
N LEU A 200 59.52 6.61 7.40
CA LEU A 200 60.72 6.57 8.23
C LEU A 200 61.84 7.54 7.78
N SER A 201 62.44 8.25 8.74
CA SER A 201 63.84 8.67 8.70
C SER A 201 64.45 8.60 10.11
N ALA A 202 65.47 7.77 10.24
CA ALA A 202 66.54 7.88 11.23
C ALA A 202 67.84 8.08 10.41
N PRO A 203 68.87 8.77 10.90
CA PRO A 203 69.66 8.18 12.00
C PRO A 203 70.37 9.18 12.95
N ASP A 204 71.04 8.56 13.93
CA ASP A 204 72.24 8.95 14.67
C ASP A 204 72.21 9.92 15.88
N THR A 205 72.54 9.29 17.01
CA THR A 205 73.02 9.79 18.29
C THR A 205 74.42 10.42 18.18
N GLU A 206 74.69 11.54 18.89
CA GLU A 206 75.84 11.71 19.81
C GLU A 206 75.98 13.15 20.35
N GLY A 207 76.34 13.25 21.64
CA GLY A 207 76.96 14.41 22.31
C GLY A 207 76.03 15.59 22.60
N THR A 208 76.04 16.26 23.76
CA THR A 208 77.07 16.44 24.77
C THR A 208 76.42 17.05 26.02
N ASP A 209 76.94 16.64 27.16
CA ASP A 209 77.00 17.30 28.47
C ASP A 209 76.87 18.84 28.43
N HIS A 210 76.17 19.42 29.42
CA HIS A 210 76.62 20.59 30.21
C HIS A 210 75.54 21.08 31.20
N SER A 211 75.87 20.88 32.48
CA SER A 211 75.75 21.83 33.61
C SER A 211 74.39 22.17 34.20
#